data_AF-A0A961D4J4-F1
#
_entry.id   AF-A0A961D4J4-F1
#
_cell.length_a   1.000
_cell.length_b   1.000
_cell.length_c   1.000
_cell.angle_alpha   90.00
_cell.angle_beta   90.00
_cell.angle_gamma   90.00
#
_symmetry.space_group_name_H-M   'P 1'
#
loop_
_entity.id
_entity.type
_entity.pdbx_description
1 polymer ?
#
loop_
_entity_poly.entity_id
_entity_poly.type
_entity_poly.pdbx_seq_one_letter_code
_entity_poly.pdbx_strand_id
1 'polypeptide(L)'
;MDRHTPIFAIAAAAELAEMHPQTLRQYDRIGLVSPQRTRGNTRRYSLHDVERLREVARLSAEGLSLEGIRRVLQLEDEVAALRTKVRELERALSNEVLNRPERRVFAAGSAGEVISMRRGTRVRRSAEVVVWRPSEP
;
A
#
# COMPACT_ATOMS: atom_id res chain seq x y z
N MET A 1 8.29 -19.17 -1.74
CA MET A 1 6.88 -19.61 -1.76
C MET A 1 6.06 -18.50 -1.14
N ASP A 2 5.03 -18.00 -1.81
CA ASP A 2 4.17 -16.96 -1.22
C ASP A 2 3.39 -17.56 -0.04
N ARG A 3 3.45 -16.89 1.13
CA ARG A 3 2.84 -17.38 2.38
C ARG A 3 1.32 -17.39 2.32
N HIS A 4 0.72 -16.66 1.37
CA HIS A 4 -0.73 -16.62 1.16
C HIS A 4 -1.22 -17.66 0.14
N THR A 5 -0.32 -18.44 -0.47
CA THR A 5 -0.73 -19.49 -1.43
C THR A 5 -1.37 -20.67 -0.67
N PRO A 6 -2.64 -21.03 -0.98
CA PRO A 6 -3.38 -22.03 -0.23
C PRO A 6 -3.09 -23.45 -0.72
N ILE A 7 -2.07 -24.08 -0.15
CA ILE A 7 -1.59 -25.41 -0.56
C ILE A 7 -2.00 -26.52 0.40
N PHE A 8 -2.23 -26.22 1.68
CA PHE A 8 -2.43 -27.22 2.72
C PHE A 8 -3.88 -27.69 2.76
N ALA A 9 -4.10 -29.01 2.73
CA ALA A 9 -5.40 -29.58 3.07
C ALA A 9 -5.66 -29.43 4.57
N ILE A 10 -6.92 -29.58 4.99
CA ILE A 10 -7.31 -29.42 6.40
C ILE A 10 -6.52 -30.32 7.36
N ALA A 11 -6.18 -31.55 6.97
CA ALA A 11 -5.40 -32.46 7.81
C ALA A 11 -3.97 -31.92 8.04
N ALA A 12 -3.27 -31.56 6.96
CA ALA A 12 -1.93 -30.97 7.04
C ALA A 12 -1.93 -29.63 7.80
N ALA A 13 -2.94 -28.78 7.58
CA ALA A 13 -3.08 -27.52 8.31
C ALA A 13 -3.33 -27.74 9.81
N ALA A 14 -4.10 -28.78 10.17
CA ALA A 14 -4.38 -29.15 11.55
C ALA A 14 -3.13 -29.65 12.27
N GLU A 15 -2.32 -30.50 11.61
CA GLU A 15 -1.03 -30.94 12.12
C GLU A 15 -0.07 -29.77 12.33
N LEU A 16 0.05 -28.88 11.33
CA LEU A 16 0.90 -27.71 11.45
C LEU A 16 0.40 -26.75 12.53
N ALA A 17 -0.91 -26.56 12.69
CA ALA A 17 -1.46 -25.70 13.74
C ALA A 17 -1.49 -26.36 15.12
N GLU A 18 -1.09 -27.63 15.25
CA GLU A 18 -1.19 -28.42 16.48
C GLU A 18 -2.62 -28.46 17.05
N MET A 19 -3.60 -28.64 16.16
CA MET A 19 -5.03 -28.57 16.47
C MET A 19 -5.80 -29.73 15.88
N HIS A 20 -7.00 -30.00 16.41
CA HIS A 20 -7.91 -30.97 15.81
C HIS A 20 -8.58 -30.38 14.54
N PRO A 21 -8.76 -31.15 13.44
CA PRO A 21 -9.43 -30.68 12.23
C PRO A 21 -10.84 -30.13 12.45
N GLN A 22 -11.56 -30.60 13.47
CA GLN A 22 -12.88 -30.08 13.83
C GLN A 22 -12.80 -28.64 14.35
N THR A 23 -11.75 -28.28 15.10
CA THR A 23 -11.50 -26.94 15.60
C THR A 23 -11.25 -25.97 14.44
N LEU A 24 -10.46 -26.37 13.45
CA LEU A 24 -10.26 -25.58 12.23
C LEU A 24 -11.56 -25.32 11.48
N ARG A 25 -12.47 -26.32 11.41
CA ARG A 25 -13.81 -26.13 10.82
C ARG A 25 -14.68 -25.18 11.62
N GLN A 26 -14.57 -25.20 12.95
CA GLN A 26 -15.29 -24.29 13.82
C GLN A 26 -14.78 -22.85 13.62
N TYR A 27 -13.45 -22.65 13.61
CA TYR A 27 -12.83 -21.34 13.40
C TYR A 27 -13.12 -20.75 12.01
N ASP A 28 -13.13 -21.57 10.97
CA ASP A 28 -13.63 -21.18 9.64
C ASP A 28 -15.10 -20.73 9.68
N ARG A 29 -15.97 -21.49 10.35
CA ARG A 29 -17.41 -21.17 10.42
C ARG A 29 -17.71 -19.84 11.11
N ILE A 30 -16.95 -19.50 12.15
CA ILE A 30 -17.10 -18.24 12.88
C ILE A 30 -16.27 -17.10 12.27
N GLY A 31 -15.55 -17.36 11.18
CA GLY A 31 -14.81 -16.35 10.42
C GLY A 31 -13.48 -15.92 11.05
N LEU A 32 -12.89 -16.71 11.96
CA LEU A 32 -11.56 -16.44 12.50
C LEU A 32 -10.44 -16.68 11.48
N VAL A 33 -10.66 -17.60 10.54
CA VAL A 33 -9.76 -17.84 9.42
C VAL A 33 -10.61 -18.10 8.17
N SER A 34 -10.17 -17.59 7.01
CA SER A 34 -10.93 -17.71 5.75
C SER A 34 -10.11 -18.52 4.73
N PRO A 35 -10.16 -19.85 4.76
CA PRO A 35 -9.43 -20.68 3.81
C PRO A 35 -10.02 -20.53 2.40
N GLN A 36 -9.17 -20.67 1.38
CA GLN A 36 -9.67 -20.76 0.02
C GLN A 36 -10.34 -22.11 -0.21
N ARG A 37 -11.36 -22.14 -1.09
CA ARG A 37 -12.07 -23.36 -1.46
C ARG A 37 -11.70 -23.75 -2.89
N THR A 38 -11.38 -25.02 -3.08
CA THR A 38 -11.19 -25.61 -4.42
C THR A 38 -12.53 -25.75 -5.15
N ARG A 39 -12.49 -26.05 -6.46
CA ARG A 39 -13.69 -26.38 -7.25
C ARG A 39 -14.53 -27.51 -6.64
N GLY A 40 -13.90 -28.47 -5.96
CA GLY A 40 -14.58 -29.53 -5.20
C GLY A 40 -15.02 -29.13 -3.80
N ASN A 41 -15.14 -27.83 -3.50
CA ASN A 41 -15.52 -27.27 -2.20
C ASN A 41 -14.64 -27.72 -1.00
N THR A 42 -13.43 -28.19 -1.27
CA THR A 42 -12.48 -28.60 -0.23
C THR A 42 -11.65 -27.40 0.21
N ARG A 43 -11.51 -27.21 1.53
CA ARG A 43 -10.73 -26.14 2.16
C ARG A 43 -9.24 -26.31 1.90
N ARG A 44 -8.60 -25.23 1.50
CA ARG A 44 -7.15 -25.09 1.33
C ARG A 44 -6.67 -23.92 2.18
N TYR A 45 -5.69 -24.22 3.02
CA TYR A 45 -5.08 -23.27 3.93
C TYR A 45 -3.72 -22.87 3.37
N SER A 46 -3.38 -21.60 3.53
CA SER A 46 -2.06 -21.06 3.29
C SER A 46 -1.19 -21.16 4.54
N LEU A 47 0.10 -20.86 4.42
CA LEU A 47 0.98 -20.80 5.60
C LEU A 47 0.53 -19.67 6.55
N HIS A 48 0.09 -18.54 6.00
CA HIS A 48 -0.46 -17.44 6.76
C HIS A 48 -1.71 -17.84 7.57
N ASP A 49 -2.58 -18.68 7.00
CA ASP A 49 -3.76 -19.18 7.72
C ASP A 49 -3.35 -20.07 8.91
N VAL A 50 -2.31 -20.88 8.75
CA VAL A 50 -1.76 -21.72 9.84
C VAL A 50 -1.16 -20.86 10.96
N GLU A 51 -0.40 -19.82 10.60
CA GLU A 51 0.13 -18.86 11.58
C GLU A 51 -1.00 -18.17 12.35
N ARG A 52 -2.06 -17.73 11.66
CA ARG A 52 -3.26 -17.15 12.27
C ARG A 52 -3.99 -18.13 13.18
N LEU A 53 -4.10 -19.41 12.80
CA LEU A 53 -4.70 -20.45 13.65
C LEU A 53 -3.92 -20.64 14.96
N ARG A 54 -2.58 -20.66 14.90
CA ARG A 54 -1.72 -20.75 16.09
C ARG A 54 -1.89 -19.54 17.01
N GLU A 55 -2.01 -18.35 16.43
CA GLU A 55 -2.27 -17.12 17.18
C GLU A 55 -3.61 -17.17 17.91
N VAL A 56 -4.68 -17.60 17.22
CA VAL A 56 -6.00 -17.82 17.83
C VAL A 56 -5.90 -18.82 18.99
N ALA A 57 -5.14 -19.91 18.83
CA ALA A 57 -4.90 -20.88 19.90
C ALA A 57 -4.31 -20.22 21.15
N ARG A 58 -3.26 -19.42 20.94
CA ARG A 58 -2.52 -18.78 22.02
C ARG A 58 -3.41 -17.80 22.78
N LEU A 59 -4.09 -16.91 22.06
CA LEU A 59 -5.02 -15.94 22.66
C LEU A 59 -6.19 -16.62 23.38
N SER A 60 -6.69 -17.74 22.84
CA SER A 60 -7.73 -18.53 23.51
C SER A 60 -7.21 -19.17 24.80
N ALA A 61 -5.96 -19.63 24.82
CA ALA A 61 -5.32 -20.19 26.02
C ALA A 61 -5.05 -19.11 27.09
N GLU A 62 -4.83 -17.86 26.67
CA GLU A 62 -4.72 -16.68 27.54
C GLU A 62 -6.09 -16.22 28.12
N GLY A 63 -7.20 -16.87 27.73
CA GLY A 63 -8.52 -16.63 28.29
C GLY A 63 -9.39 -15.63 27.50
N LEU A 64 -8.97 -15.21 26.30
CA LEU A 64 -9.80 -14.36 25.46
C LEU A 64 -10.96 -15.17 24.85
N SER A 65 -12.13 -14.53 24.76
CA SER A 65 -13.26 -15.09 24.03
C SER A 65 -13.00 -15.10 22.53
N LEU A 66 -13.59 -16.06 21.80
CA LEU A 66 -13.44 -16.15 20.34
C LEU A 66 -13.91 -14.88 19.61
N GLU A 67 -14.94 -14.20 20.11
CA GLU A 67 -15.37 -12.88 19.59
C GLU A 67 -14.33 -11.79 19.85
N GLY A 68 -13.70 -11.79 21.03
CA GLY A 68 -12.58 -10.89 21.34
C GLY A 68 -11.41 -11.12 20.40
N ILE A 69 -11.02 -12.37 20.19
CA ILE A 69 -9.95 -12.76 19.26
C ILE A 69 -10.30 -12.31 17.83
N ARG A 70 -11.53 -12.54 17.38
CA ARG A 70 -12.00 -12.08 16.07
C ARG A 70 -11.84 -10.57 15.92
N ARG A 71 -12.21 -9.80 16.95
CA ARG A 71 -12.07 -8.34 16.93
C ARG A 71 -10.62 -7.90 16.88
N VAL A 72 -9.74 -8.55 17.64
CA VAL A 72 -8.29 -8.28 17.61
C VAL A 72 -7.72 -8.53 16.23
N LEU A 73 -7.97 -9.70 15.63
CA LEU A 73 -7.47 -10.04 14.30
C LEU A 73 -7.99 -9.08 13.22
N GLN A 74 -9.25 -8.66 13.30
CA GLN A 74 -9.81 -7.68 12.38
C GLN A 74 -9.08 -6.32 12.48
N LEU A 75 -8.77 -5.88 13.70
CA LEU A 75 -8.04 -4.63 13.93
C LEU A 75 -6.60 -4.73 13.43
N GLU A 76 -5.95 -5.88 13.60
CA GLU A 76 -4.61 -6.13 13.05
C GLU A 76 -4.59 -6.06 11.52
N ASP A 77 -5.59 -6.66 10.85
CA ASP A 77 -5.76 -6.58 9.40
C ASP A 77 -5.97 -5.13 8.94
N GLU A 78 -6.80 -4.37 9.66
CA GLU A 78 -7.04 -2.95 9.36
C GLU A 78 -5.77 -2.11 9.52
N VAL A 79 -5.01 -2.32 10.60
CA VAL A 79 -3.72 -1.66 10.82
C VAL A 79 -2.71 -2.02 9.74
N ALA A 80 -2.65 -3.28 9.31
CA ALA A 80 -1.76 -3.72 8.22
C ALA A 80 -2.12 -3.06 6.88
N ALA A 81 -3.42 -2.96 6.57
CA ALA A 81 -3.92 -2.29 5.38
C ALA A 81 -3.61 -0.78 5.42
N LEU A 82 -3.87 -0.11 6.54
CA LEU A 82 -3.57 1.31 6.73
C LEU A 82 -2.07 1.59 6.60
N ARG A 83 -1.21 0.77 7.21
CA ARG A 83 0.25 0.88 7.08
C ARG A 83 0.70 0.72 5.63
N THR A 84 0.09 -0.18 4.88
CA THR A 84 0.36 -0.33 3.44
C THR A 84 -0.05 0.92 2.68
N LYS A 85 -1.23 1.48 2.98
CA LYS A 85 -1.72 2.69 2.34
C LYS A 85 -0.84 3.90 2.63
N VAL A 86 -0.38 4.06 3.87
CA VAL A 86 0.57 5.12 4.25
C VAL A 86 1.84 5.01 3.41
N ARG A 87 2.44 3.82 3.31
CA ARG A 87 3.65 3.62 2.47
C ARG A 87 3.42 3.93 1.00
N GLU A 88 2.26 3.59 0.44
CA GLU A 88 1.91 3.93 -0.94
C GLU A 88 1.81 5.45 -1.14
N LEU A 89 1.14 6.14 -0.22
CA LEU A 89 0.98 7.59 -0.28
C LEU A 89 2.31 8.33 -0.09
N GLU A 90 3.16 7.86 0.82
CA GLU A 90 4.52 8.40 1.01
C GLU A 90 5.37 8.25 -0.26
N ARG A 91 5.28 7.10 -0.94
CA ARG A 91 5.96 6.87 -2.23
C ARG A 91 5.41 7.78 -3.32
N ALA A 92 4.09 7.91 -3.42
CA ALA A 92 3.45 8.80 -4.39
C ALA A 92 3.85 10.27 -4.16
N LEU A 93 3.85 10.72 -2.91
CA LEU A 93 4.29 12.07 -2.54
C LEU A 93 5.78 12.29 -2.86
N SER A 94 6.63 11.32 -2.54
CA SER A 94 8.08 11.39 -2.86
C SER A 94 8.31 11.49 -4.36
N ASN A 95 7.60 10.69 -5.16
CA ASN A 95 7.67 10.75 -6.61
C ASN A 95 7.20 12.11 -7.15
N GLU A 96 6.12 12.66 -6.61
CA GLU A 96 5.63 13.99 -7.00
C GLU A 96 6.63 15.10 -6.64
N VAL A 97 7.24 15.05 -5.46
CA VAL A 97 8.26 16.02 -5.03
C VAL A 97 9.50 15.96 -5.93
N LEU A 98 9.96 14.75 -6.28
CA LEU A 98 11.12 14.55 -7.18
C LEU A 98 10.80 14.94 -8.64
N ASN A 99 9.58 14.66 -9.09
CA ASN A 99 9.16 14.92 -10.47
C ASN A 99 8.63 16.34 -10.67
N ARG A 100 8.52 17.18 -9.63
CA ARG A 100 8.27 18.61 -9.81
C ARG A 100 9.44 19.20 -10.60
N PRO A 101 9.25 19.60 -11.86
CA PRO A 101 10.26 20.40 -12.53
C PRO A 101 10.24 21.75 -11.83
N GLU A 102 11.20 22.01 -10.92
CA GLU A 102 11.30 23.22 -10.09
C GLU A 102 10.55 24.41 -10.71
N ARG A 103 9.28 24.67 -10.31
CA ARG A 103 8.30 25.59 -10.96
C ARG A 103 8.97 26.47 -12.02
N ARG A 104 9.23 25.91 -13.20
CA ARG A 104 10.00 26.61 -14.23
C ARG A 104 9.08 27.66 -14.78
N VAL A 105 9.47 28.93 -14.66
CA VAL A 105 8.77 30.01 -15.35
C VAL A 105 9.48 30.22 -16.68
N PHE A 106 8.70 30.36 -17.74
CA PHE A 106 9.22 30.63 -19.07
C PHE A 106 9.27 32.14 -19.27
N ALA A 107 10.39 32.66 -19.76
CA ALA A 107 10.51 34.03 -20.20
C ALA A 107 10.84 34.07 -21.69
N ALA A 108 10.37 35.11 -22.37
CA ALA A 108 10.81 35.43 -23.73
C ALA A 108 12.17 36.13 -23.65
N GLY A 109 13.17 35.59 -24.33
CA GLY A 109 14.44 36.26 -24.59
C GLY A 109 14.29 37.37 -25.62
N SER A 110 15.33 38.19 -25.77
CA SER A 110 15.30 39.38 -26.63
C SER A 110 15.21 39.04 -28.13
N ALA A 111 15.54 37.82 -28.53
CA ALA A 111 15.43 37.33 -29.91
C ALA A 111 14.19 36.44 -30.13
N GLY A 112 13.26 36.38 -29.17
CA GLY A 112 12.02 35.59 -29.26
C GLY A 112 12.15 34.13 -28.82
N GLU A 113 13.32 33.73 -28.31
CA GLU A 113 13.56 32.40 -27.76
C GLU A 113 12.88 32.19 -26.40
N VAL A 114 12.44 30.96 -26.13
CA VAL A 114 11.85 30.60 -24.83
C VAL A 114 12.96 30.16 -23.87
N ILE A 115 13.15 30.92 -22.78
CA ILE A 115 14.14 30.62 -21.75
C ILE A 115 13.42 30.05 -20.52
N SER A 116 13.81 28.83 -20.12
CA SER A 116 13.36 28.22 -18.87
C SER A 116 14.19 28.75 -17.71
N MET A 117 13.56 29.39 -16.72
CA MET A 117 14.23 29.86 -15.50
C MET A 117 13.54 29.39 -14.22
N ARG A 118 14.30 29.38 -13.12
CA ARG A 118 13.76 29.05 -11.80
C ARG A 118 12.86 30.19 -11.32
N ARG A 119 11.73 29.85 -10.69
CA ARG A 119 10.84 30.85 -10.07
C ARG A 119 11.60 31.67 -9.02
N GLY A 120 11.63 33.00 -9.18
CA GLY A 120 12.36 33.92 -8.29
C GLY A 120 13.70 34.39 -8.84
N THR A 121 14.16 33.86 -9.97
CA THR A 121 15.32 34.42 -10.70
C THR A 121 14.95 35.79 -11.27
N ARG A 122 15.58 36.86 -10.75
CA ARG A 122 15.43 38.21 -11.29
C ARG A 122 16.32 38.34 -12.52
N VAL A 123 15.73 38.45 -13.70
CA VAL A 123 16.46 38.76 -14.93
C VAL A 123 17.10 40.14 -14.77
N ARG A 124 18.44 40.21 -14.79
CA ARG A 124 19.14 41.49 -14.99
C ARG A 124 18.86 41.91 -16.42
N ARG A 125 17.95 42.86 -16.61
CA ARG A 125 17.83 43.56 -17.89
C ARG A 125 19.13 44.35 -18.10
N SER A 126 19.92 43.98 -19.10
CA SER A 126 20.84 44.93 -19.73
C SER A 126 19.95 46.00 -20.37
N ALA A 127 19.92 47.18 -19.76
CA ALA A 127 19.18 48.33 -20.27
C ALA A 127 19.93 48.91 -21.47
N GLU A 128 19.89 48.22 -22.61
CA GLU A 128 20.22 48.86 -23.87
C GLU A 128 18.95 49.56 -24.38
N VAL A 129 19.04 50.89 -24.44
CA VAL A 129 17.99 51.76 -24.96
C VAL A 129 17.96 51.57 -26.48
N VAL A 130 16.92 50.91 -26.98
CA VAL A 130 16.65 50.88 -28.42
C VAL A 130 15.76 52.08 -28.75
N VAL A 131 16.27 53.00 -29.57
CA VAL A 131 15.49 54.12 -30.09
C VAL A 131 14.49 53.57 -31.10
N TRP A 132 13.23 53.49 -30.69
CA TRP A 132 12.12 53.14 -31.58
C TRP A 132 11.93 54.25 -32.62
N ARG A 133 12.06 53.91 -33.90
CA ARG A 133 11.65 54.78 -35.03
C ARG A 133 10.44 54.13 -35.71
N PRO A 134 9.27 54.78 -35.72
CA PRO A 134 8.17 54.32 -36.53
C PRO A 134 8.55 54.46 -38.01
N SER A 135 8.32 53.41 -38.79
CA SER A 135 8.27 53.51 -40.25
C SER A 135 6.99 54.26 -40.61
N GLU A 136 7.14 55.45 -41.19
CA GLU A 136 6.05 56.20 -41.81
C GLU A 136 5.48 55.43 -43.03
N PRO A 137 4.19 55.63 -43.34
CA PRO A 137 3.39 54.80 -44.25
C PRO A 137 3.80 54.88 -45.73
#